data_AF-A0AAC8VFZ5-F1
#
_entry.id   AF-A0AAC8VFZ5-F1
#
_cell.length_a   1.000
_cell.length_b   1.000
_cell.length_c   1.000
_cell.angle_alpha   90.00
_cell.angle_beta   90.00
_cell.angle_gamma   90.00
#
_symmetry.space_group_name_H-M   'P 1'
#
loop_
_entity.id
_entity.type
_entity.pdbx_description
1 polymer ?
#
loop_
_entity_poly.entity_id
_entity_poly.type
_entity_poly.pdbx_seq_one_letter_code
_entity_poly.pdbx_strand_id
1 'polypeptide(L)'
;MLSTPWLAAYDSYPDQMTVREFKIKGEVYVTTFQDHKKYNKVALANHYKQRWHIEINFNSLKTIMSMDHLRSKTPDMVHKEIAVHFLT
;
A
#
# COMPACT_ATOMS: atom_id res chain seq x y z
N MET A 1 -21.88 18.22 4.98
CA MET A 1 -21.83 17.33 6.16
C MET A 1 -21.68 15.89 5.66
N LEU A 2 -20.51 15.57 5.11
CA LEU A 2 -20.22 14.23 4.58
C LEU A 2 -19.57 13.44 5.71
N SER A 3 -20.35 12.60 6.38
CA SER A 3 -19.83 11.62 7.33
C SER A 3 -19.01 10.59 6.56
N THR A 4 -17.68 10.77 6.54
CA THR A 4 -16.73 9.81 5.99
C THR A 4 -16.75 8.55 6.86
N PRO A 5 -17.30 7.41 6.38
CA PRO A 5 -17.48 6.20 7.20
C PRO A 5 -16.18 5.64 7.78
N TRP A 6 -15.06 5.95 7.11
CA TRP A 6 -13.73 5.50 7.49
C TRP A 6 -13.23 6.09 8.80
N LEU A 7 -13.66 7.31 9.19
CA LEU A 7 -13.23 7.94 10.45
C LEU A 7 -13.79 7.23 11.68
N ALA A 8 -15.04 6.75 11.62
CA ALA A 8 -15.65 6.03 12.73
C ALA A 8 -14.94 4.70 13.04
N ALA A 9 -14.28 4.10 12.04
CA ALA A 9 -13.44 2.92 12.25
C ALA A 9 -12.11 3.27 12.94
N TYR A 10 -11.59 4.49 12.73
CA TYR A 10 -10.35 4.93 13.37
C TYR A 10 -10.48 5.07 14.88
N ASP A 11 -11.63 5.56 15.35
CA ASP A 11 -11.93 5.72 16.78
C ASP A 11 -12.00 4.38 17.54
N SER A 12 -12.12 3.26 16.82
CA SER A 12 -12.18 1.91 17.40
C SER A 12 -10.82 1.22 17.54
N TYR A 13 -9.74 1.80 16.99
CA TYR A 13 -8.41 1.23 17.12
C TYR A 13 -7.80 1.50 18.49
N PRO A 14 -7.00 0.56 19.03
CA PRO A 14 -6.32 0.76 20.29
C PRO A 14 -5.25 1.85 20.19
N ASP A 15 -5.08 2.63 21.26
CA ASP A 15 -4.07 3.70 21.37
C ASP A 15 -2.62 3.20 21.23
N GLN A 16 -2.40 1.90 21.49
CA GLN A 16 -1.10 1.26 21.41
C GLN A 16 -1.20 -0.09 20.69
N MET A 17 -0.17 -0.39 19.90
CA MET A 17 -0.05 -1.66 19.18
C MET A 17 1.34 -2.25 19.40
N THR A 18 1.38 -3.53 19.78
CA THR A 18 2.64 -4.26 19.91
C THR A 18 3.19 -4.60 18.53
N VAL A 19 4.42 -4.18 18.29
CA VAL A 19 5.17 -4.48 17.07
C VAL A 19 6.43 -5.27 17.41
N ARG A 20 6.84 -6.10 16.45
CA ARG A 20 8.05 -6.89 16.49
C ARG A 20 9.08 -6.26 15.56
N GLU A 21 10.24 -5.94 16.13
CA GLU A 21 11.41 -5.50 15.37
C GLU A 21 12.37 -6.67 15.11
N PHE A 22 12.93 -6.74 13.90
CA PHE A 22 14.04 -7.65 13.60
C PHE A 22 14.98 -7.07 12.55
N LYS A 23 16.26 -7.43 12.65
CA LYS A 23 17.33 -6.96 11.76
C LYS A 23 17.82 -8.09 10.85
N ILE A 24 17.94 -7.83 9.55
CA ILE A 24 18.53 -8.73 8.56
C ILE A 24 19.50 -7.94 7.69
N LYS A 25 20.73 -8.43 7.53
CA LYS A 25 21.75 -7.85 6.63
C LYS A 25 21.95 -6.32 6.77
N GLY A 26 21.78 -5.79 7.98
CA GLY A 26 21.92 -4.35 8.26
C GLY A 26 20.62 -3.55 8.21
N GLU A 27 19.56 -4.09 7.61
CA GLU A 27 18.25 -3.46 7.49
C GLU A 27 17.35 -3.83 8.67
N VAL A 28 16.61 -2.85 9.19
CA VAL A 28 15.67 -3.03 10.31
C VAL A 28 14.25 -3.12 9.76
N TYR A 29 13.53 -4.15 10.17
CA TYR A 29 12.15 -4.43 9.76
C TYR A 29 11.25 -4.43 10.99
N VAL A 30 10.08 -3.79 10.88
CA VAL A 30 9.09 -3.69 11.96
C VAL A 30 7.78 -4.27 11.47
N THR A 31 7.25 -5.28 12.15
CA THR A 31 6.02 -6.00 11.76
C THR A 31 5.07 -6.20 12.93
N THR A 32 3.77 -6.27 12.67
CA THR A 32 2.74 -6.64 13.66
C THR A 32 2.63 -8.15 13.85
N PHE A 33 3.30 -8.96 13.02
CA PHE A 33 3.34 -10.42 13.18
C PHE A 33 4.22 -10.82 14.38
N GLN A 34 3.56 -11.10 15.51
CA GLN A 34 4.23 -11.42 16.78
C GLN A 34 4.80 -12.85 16.81
N ASP A 35 4.17 -13.82 16.12
CA ASP A 35 4.61 -15.21 16.15
C ASP A 35 5.83 -15.47 15.25
N HIS A 36 6.99 -15.68 15.87
CA HIS A 36 8.23 -15.95 15.15
C HIS A 36 8.32 -17.35 14.53
N LYS A 37 7.55 -18.32 15.03
CA LYS A 37 7.59 -19.71 14.55
C LYS A 37 6.75 -19.84 13.29
N LYS A 38 5.61 -19.13 13.26
CA LYS A 38 4.72 -19.07 12.10
C LYS A 38 5.25 -18.17 10.99
N TYR A 39 5.88 -17.04 11.34
CA TYR A 39 6.37 -16.06 10.36
C TYR A 39 7.89 -15.95 10.37
N ASN A 40 8.52 -16.59 9.36
CA ASN A 40 9.96 -16.57 9.17
C ASN A 40 10.43 -15.15 8.77
N LYS A 41 11.48 -14.68 9.45
CA LYS A 41 12.10 -13.36 9.23
C LYS A 41 12.55 -13.16 7.77
N VAL A 42 13.05 -14.22 7.10
CA VAL A 42 13.50 -14.14 5.69
C VAL A 42 12.32 -13.95 4.74
N ALA A 43 11.23 -14.68 4.96
CA ALA A 43 10.02 -14.55 4.15
C ALA A 43 9.40 -13.16 4.32
N LEU A 44 9.36 -12.64 5.56
CA LEU A 44 8.95 -11.28 5.85
C LEU A 44 9.82 -10.25 5.11
N ALA A 45 11.15 -10.34 5.20
CA ALA A 45 12.02 -9.42 4.47
C ALA A 45 11.80 -9.47 2.95
N ASN A 46 11.54 -10.64 2.38
CA ASN A 46 11.17 -10.75 0.96
C ASN A 46 9.85 -10.04 0.64
N HIS A 47 8.83 -10.15 1.50
CA HIS A 47 7.58 -9.39 1.34
C HIS A 47 7.80 -7.87 1.41
N TYR A 48 8.65 -7.39 2.33
CA TYR A 48 8.99 -5.96 2.38
C TYR A 48 9.71 -5.49 1.10
N LYS A 49 10.56 -6.33 0.51
CA LYS A 49 11.18 -6.04 -0.79
C LYS A 49 10.17 -6.01 -1.93
N GLN A 50 9.22 -6.96 -1.95
CA GLN A 50 8.12 -6.94 -2.92
C GLN A 50 7.28 -5.66 -2.81
N ARG A 51 7.04 -5.15 -1.59
CA ARG A 51 6.36 -3.87 -1.37
C ARG A 51 7.05 -2.71 -2.08
N TRP A 52 8.38 -2.66 -2.03
CA TRP A 52 9.16 -1.65 -2.76
C TRP A 52 9.02 -1.78 -4.28
N HIS A 53 9.03 -3.01 -4.80
CA HIS A 53 8.79 -3.25 -6.22
C HIS A 53 7.41 -2.77 -6.67
N ILE A 54 6.38 -2.88 -5.84
CA ILE A 54 5.04 -2.37 -6.14
C ILE A 54 5.05 -0.85 -6.33
N GLU A 55 5.75 -0.10 -5.48
CA GLU A 55 5.86 1.37 -5.60
C GLU A 55 6.56 1.76 -6.92
N ILE A 56 7.63 1.07 -7.30
CA ILE A 56 8.31 1.29 -8.58
C ILE A 56 7.38 0.93 -9.75
N ASN A 57 6.67 -0.20 -9.66
CA ASN A 57 5.77 -0.64 -10.70
C ASN A 57 4.62 0.34 -10.92
N PHE A 58 4.07 0.97 -9.87
CA PHE A 58 3.05 2.00 -10.04
C PHE A 58 3.54 3.22 -10.80
N ASN A 59 4.81 3.59 -10.62
CA ASN A 59 5.39 4.68 -11.40
C ASN A 59 5.50 4.30 -12.88
N SER A 60 6.07 3.12 -13.17
CA SER A 60 6.16 2.60 -14.53
C SER A 60 4.79 2.41 -15.19
N LEU A 61 3.79 1.99 -14.42
CA LEU A 61 2.43 1.78 -14.87
C LEU A 61 1.80 3.08 -15.39
N LYS A 62 1.98 4.20 -14.66
CA LYS A 62 1.46 5.50 -15.08
C LYS A 62 2.04 5.94 -16.43
N THR A 63 3.34 5.74 -16.61
CA THR A 63 4.04 6.09 -17.85
C THR A 63 3.66 5.16 -19.01
N ILE A 64 3.64 3.84 -18.80
CA ILE A 64 3.30 2.86 -19.84
C ILE A 64 1.85 3.05 -20.31
N MET A 65 0.95 3.29 -19.38
CA MET A 65 -0.46 3.48 -19.67
C MET A 65 -0.80 4.91 -20.08
N SER A 66 0.20 5.79 -20.27
CA SER A 66 -0.01 7.21 -20.60
C SER A 66 -0.97 7.96 -19.65
N MET A 67 -1.02 7.54 -18.39
CA MET A 67 -1.83 8.16 -17.33
C MET A 67 -1.16 9.41 -16.73
N ASP A 68 -0.04 9.86 -17.29
CA ASP A 68 0.69 11.05 -16.84
C ASP A 68 -0.12 12.35 -17.06
N HIS A 69 -1.03 12.37 -18.03
CA HIS A 69 -1.94 13.50 -18.27
C HIS A 69 -3.38 13.03 -18.50
N LEU A 70 -4.19 13.11 -17.45
CA LEU A 70 -5.63 12.82 -17.53
C LEU A 70 -6.37 14.01 -18.16
N ARG A 71 -7.20 13.74 -19.16
CA ARG A 71 -7.93 14.78 -19.91
C ARG A 71 -9.19 15.25 -19.17
N SER A 72 -9.75 14.39 -18.32
CA SER A 72 -11.00 14.66 -17.61
C SER A 72 -10.84 15.74 -16.54
N LYS A 73 -11.81 16.66 -16.45
CA LYS A 73 -11.79 17.80 -15.52
C LYS A 73 -12.70 17.62 -14.30
N THR A 74 -13.55 16.59 -14.29
CA THR A 74 -14.46 16.28 -13.19
C THR A 74 -14.04 14.99 -12.48
N PRO A 75 -14.15 14.92 -11.14
CA PRO A 75 -13.72 13.74 -10.37
C PRO A 75 -14.34 12.42 -10.87
N ASP A 76 -15.63 12.42 -11.21
CA ASP A 76 -16.32 11.21 -11.67
C ASP A 76 -15.79 10.69 -13.01
N MET A 77 -15.39 11.59 -13.92
CA MET A 77 -14.83 11.21 -15.22
C MET A 77 -13.39 10.75 -15.11
N VAL A 78 -12.60 11.31 -14.18
CA VAL A 78 -11.25 10.84 -13.87
C VAL A 78 -11.25 9.39 -13.40
N HIS A 79 -12.18 8.99 -12.52
CA HIS A 79 -12.29 7.60 -12.09
C HIS A 79 -12.60 6.64 -13.25
N LYS A 80 -13.47 7.05 -14.19
CA LYS A 80 -13.78 6.26 -15.39
C LYS A 80 -12.59 6.16 -16.33
N GLU A 81 -11.88 7.27 -16.54
CA GLU A 81 -10.67 7.32 -17.37
C GLU A 81 -9.61 6.37 -16.80
N ILE A 82 -9.34 6.41 -15.50
CA ILE A 82 -8.41 5.48 -14.83
C ILE A 82 -8.87 4.02 -15.00
N ALA A 83 -10.16 3.72 -14.79
CA ALA A 83 -10.68 2.35 -14.91
C ALA A 83 -10.55 1.78 -16.32
N VAL A 84 -10.72 2.60 -17.37
CA VAL A 84 -10.53 2.18 -18.77
C VAL A 84 -9.06 1.86 -19.05
N HIS A 85 -8.12 2.65 -18.53
CA HIS A 85 -6.70 2.35 -18.67
C HIS A 85 -6.41 0.94 -18.12
N PHE A 86 -6.91 0.58 -16.94
CA PHE A 86 -6.70 -0.75 -16.33
C PHE A 86 -7.35 -1.93 -17.06
N LEU A 87 -8.28 -1.68 -17.98
CA LEU A 87 -9.03 -2.71 -18.72
C LEU A 87 -8.38 -3.08 -20.07
N THR A 88 -7.40 -2.31 -20.52
CA THR A 88 -6.75 -2.45 -21.83
C THR A 88 -5.43 -3.19 -21.69
#